data_AF-A0A1X9M641-F1
#
_entry.id   AF-A0A1X9M641-F1
#
_cell.length_a   1.000
_cell.length_b   1.000
_cell.length_c   1.000
_cell.angle_alpha   90.00
_cell.angle_beta   90.00
_cell.angle_gamma   90.00
#
_symmetry.space_group_name_H-M   'P 1'
#
loop_
_entity.id
_entity.type
_entity.pdbx_description
1 polymer ?
#
loop_
_entity_poly.entity_id
_entity_poly.type
_entity_poly.pdbx_seq_one_letter_code
_entity_poly.pdbx_strand_id
1 'polypeptide(L)' 'MSTNQVKCSFCSSENVDKISSFGTAQLVKQYYCNHCNSVFEYIRWQEEPEPSK' A
#
# COMPACT_ATOMS: atom_id res chain seq x y z
N MET A 1 -17.86 -3.30 -0.60
CA MET A 1 -16.66 -2.97 -1.40
C MET A 1 -15.68 -2.27 -0.47
N SER A 2 -14.71 -3.00 0.09
CA SER A 2 -13.71 -2.41 0.98
C SER A 2 -12.65 -1.69 0.15
N THR A 3 -12.93 -0.44 -0.25
CA THR A 3 -11.92 0.42 -0.89
C THR A 3 -10.98 0.92 0.20
N ASN A 4 -10.00 0.10 0.56
CA ASN A 4 -8.91 0.50 1.44
C ASN A 4 -8.08 1.57 0.69
N GLN A 5 -8.45 2.84 0.88
CA GLN A 5 -7.81 3.98 0.23
C GLN A 5 -6.40 4.12 0.80
N VAL A 6 -5.41 3.79 -0.01
CA VAL A 6 -3.99 3.92 0.36
C VAL A 6 -3.66 5.40 0.51
N LYS A 7 -3.07 5.77 1.64
CA LYS A 7 -2.63 7.14 1.94
C LYS A 7 -1.11 7.16 2.03
N CYS A 8 -0.51 8.27 1.59
CA CYS A 8 0.92 8.47 1.70
C CYS A 8 1.36 8.53 3.17
N SER A 9 2.36 7.74 3.56
CA SER A 9 2.88 7.72 4.93
C SER A 9 3.60 9.02 5.35
N PHE A 10 3.90 9.91 4.40
CA PHE A 10 4.65 11.15 4.66
C PHE A 10 3.73 12.37 4.78
N CYS A 11 2.78 12.53 3.85
CA CYS A 11 1.91 13.70 3.78
C CYS A 11 0.42 13.37 3.97
N SER A 12 0.08 12.09 4.18
CA SER A 12 -1.30 11.60 4.31
C SER A 12 -2.21 11.87 3.10
N SER A 13 -1.64 12.28 1.96
CA SER A 13 -2.37 12.50 0.72
C SER A 13 -2.91 11.18 0.15
N GLU A 14 -4.09 11.25 -0.45
CA GLU A 14 -4.74 10.16 -1.20
C GLU A 14 -4.32 10.14 -2.67
N ASN A 15 -3.58 11.16 -3.12
CA ASN A 15 -3.06 11.25 -4.48
C ASN A 15 -1.79 10.39 -4.60
N VAL A 16 -2.00 9.07 -4.63
CA VAL A 16 -0.96 8.05 -4.71
C VAL A 16 -1.25 7.07 -5.84
N ASP A 17 -0.22 6.77 -6.63
CA ASP A 17 -0.27 5.81 -7.73
C ASP A 17 0.52 4.55 -7.40
N LYS A 18 -0.05 3.39 -7.71
CA LYS A 18 0.65 2.11 -7.54
C LYS A 18 1.65 1.91 -8.68
N ILE A 19 2.93 1.93 -8.37
CA ILE A 19 4.00 1.78 -9.37
C ILE A 19 4.48 0.33 -9.50
N SER A 20 4.46 -0.45 -8.42
CA SER A 20 4.83 -1.87 -8.46
C SER A 20 3.97 -2.69 -7.51
N SER A 21 3.62 -3.89 -7.96
CA SER A 21 2.89 -4.86 -7.13
C SER A 21 3.81 -5.69 -6.24
N PHE A 22 5.13 -5.53 -6.39
CA PHE A 22 6.19 -6.20 -5.64
C PHE A 22 7.29 -5.17 -5.33
N GLY A 23 7.46 -4.82 -4.07
CA GLY A 23 8.56 -3.96 -3.61
C GLY A 23 9.78 -4.78 -3.19
N THR A 24 10.53 -4.27 -2.20
CA THR A 24 11.75 -4.93 -1.71
C THR A 24 11.47 -6.29 -1.06
N ALA A 25 10.30 -6.42 -0.42
CA ALA A 25 9.79 -7.68 0.09
C ALA A 25 8.61 -8.19 -0.75
N GLN A 26 8.45 -9.51 -0.85
CA GLN A 26 7.36 -10.14 -1.62
C GLN A 26 5.96 -9.71 -1.15
N LEU A 27 5.84 -9.30 0.11
CA LEU A 27 4.58 -8.91 0.75
C LEU A 27 4.32 -7.40 0.70
N VAL A 28 5.16 -6.60 0.06
CA VAL A 28 4.92 -5.15 -0.06
C VAL A 28 4.56 -4.75 -1.49
N LYS A 29 3.70 -3.75 -1.61
CA LYS A 29 3.46 -3.01 -2.85
C LYS A 29 4.12 -1.64 -2.76
N GLN A 30 4.62 -1.15 -3.88
CA GLN A 30 5.19 0.20 -3.94
C GLN A 30 4.18 1.18 -4.54
N TYR A 31 4.10 2.34 -3.89
CA TYR A 31 3.27 3.47 -4.29
C TYR A 31 4.13 4.71 -4.42
N TYR A 32 3.74 5.58 -5.34
CA TYR A 32 4.31 6.90 -5.54
C TYR A 32 3.28 7.96 -5.19
N CYS A 33 3.65 8.93 -4.36
CA CYS A 33 2.77 10.05 -4.05
C CYS A 33 3.04 11.22 -5.00
N ASN A 34 2.02 11.66 -5.74
CA ASN A 34 2.15 12.83 -6.64
C ASN A 34 2.11 14.18 -5.89
N HIS A 35 1.83 14.17 -4.58
CA HIS A 35 1.78 15.41 -3.80
C HIS A 35 3.14 15.79 -3.23
N CYS A 36 3.81 14.85 -2.56
CA CYS A 36 5.15 15.05 -2.00
C CYS A 36 6.27 14.40 -2.83
N ASN A 37 5.93 13.86 -4.01
CA ASN A 37 6.87 13.22 -4.95
C ASN A 37 7.74 12.12 -4.31
N SER A 38 7.18 11.42 -3.33
CA SER A 38 7.89 10.42 -2.52
C SER A 38 7.37 9.01 -2.76
N VAL A 39 8.28 8.04 -2.83
CA VAL A 39 7.96 6.61 -2.92
C VAL A 39 7.80 6.02 -1.53
N PHE A 40 6.76 5.21 -1.32
CA PHE A 40 6.55 4.47 -0.09
C PHE A 40 6.06 3.04 -0.36
N GLU A 41 6.26 2.16 0.61
CA GLU A 41 5.83 0.77 0.56
C GLU A 41 4.60 0.58 1.45
N TYR A 42 3.66 -0.24 0.98
CA TYR A 42 2.48 -0.65 1.74
C TYR A 42 2.47 -2.17 1.88
N ILE A 43 2.42 -2.65 3.11
CA ILE A 43 2.39 -4.08 3.42
C ILE A 43 1.03 -4.63 2.98
N ARG A 44 1.05 -5.64 2.12
CA ARG A 44 -0.11 -6.53 1.93
C ARG A 44 -0.19 -7.36 3.20
N TRP A 45 -0.90 -6.85 4.20
CA TRP A 45 -1.45 -7.73 5.21
C TRP A 45 -2.32 -8.72 4.44
N GLN A 46 -1.89 -9.98 4.37
CA GLN A 46 -2.81 -11.04 4.01
C GLN A 46 -3.82 -11.02 5.14
N GLU A 47 -5.01 -10.48 4.89
CA GLU A 47 -6.17 -10.91 5.64
C GLU A 47 -6.23 -12.42 5.40
N GLU A 48 -5.59 -13.21 6.26
CA GLU A 48 -5.87 -14.62 6.39
C GLU A 48 -7.16 -14.70 7.20
N PRO A 49 -8.33 -14.93 6.61
CA PRO A 49 -9.40 -15.58 7.32
C PRO A 49 -9.08 -17.08 7.35
N GLU A 50 -8.07 -17.50 8.10
CA GLU A 50 -7.92 -18.93 8.39
C GLU A 50 -8.76 -19.25 9.65
N PRO A 51 -9.75 -20.14 9.53
CA PRO A 51 -10.79 -20.35 10.52
C PRO A 51 -10.27 -21.17 11.70
N SER A 52 -10.70 -20.81 12.91
CA SER A 52 -10.50 -21.64 14.09
C SER A 52 -11.03 -23.06 13.83
N LYS A 53 -10.17 -24.07 13.94
CA LYS A 53 -10.56 -25.47 14.04
C LYS A 53 -10.04 -26.07 15.32
#